data_AF-A0A4Z1BCK9-F1
#
_entry.id   AF-A0A4Z1BCK9-F1
#
_cell.length_a   1.000
_cell.length_b   1.000
_cell.length_c   1.000
_cell.angle_alpha   90.00
_cell.angle_beta   90.00
_cell.angle_gamma   90.00
#
_symmetry.space_group_name_H-M   'P 1'
#
loop_
_entity.id
_entity.type
_entity.pdbx_description
1 polymer ?
#
loop_
_entity_poly.entity_id
_entity_poly.type
_entity_poly.pdbx_seq_one_letter_code
_entity_poly.pdbx_strand_id
1 'polypeptide(L)' 'MNKKEISKEINYKGHIKKFKVEIEQLPPFNEKTMDKVKYEETERALYLIAEEKFENQKFEWIFSIEKELQQ' A
#
# COMPACT_ATOMS: atom_id res chain seq x y z
N MET A 1 6.42 -3.67 12.44
CA MET A 1 6.74 -4.06 11.04
C MET A 1 7.62 -2.96 10.42
N ASN A 2 8.86 -3.22 9.99
CA ASN A 2 9.75 -2.15 9.45
C ASN A 2 9.57 -1.89 7.94
N LYS A 3 8.36 -2.01 7.41
CA LYS A 3 8.09 -1.70 6.00
C LYS A 3 7.63 -0.25 5.89
N LYS A 4 8.38 0.56 5.15
CA LYS A 4 8.06 1.98 4.89
C LYS A 4 7.22 2.18 3.64
N GLU A 5 7.25 1.22 2.73
CA GLU A 5 6.50 1.27 1.48
C GLU A 5 6.07 -0.14 1.05
N ILE A 6 5.00 -0.18 0.25
CA ILE A 6 4.62 -1.30 -0.60
C ILE A 6 5.12 -0.98 -1.99
N SER A 7 6.12 -1.74 -2.45
CA SER A 7 6.64 -1.65 -3.82
C SER A 7 6.37 -2.97 -4.53
N LYS A 8 5.48 -2.97 -5.52
CA LYS A 8 5.12 -4.16 -6.31
C LYS A 8 5.17 -3.83 -7.80
N GLU A 9 5.75 -4.72 -8.58
CA GLU A 9 5.69 -4.67 -10.04
C GLU A 9 4.52 -5.53 -10.51
N ILE A 10 3.65 -4.96 -11.33
CA ILE A 10 2.50 -5.65 -11.90
C ILE A 10 2.70 -5.73 -13.42
N ASN A 11 2.51 -6.94 -13.94
CA ASN A 11 2.42 -7.22 -15.36
C ASN A 11 0.96 -7.55 -15.71
N TYR A 12 0.41 -6.87 -16.70
CA TYR A 12 -0.94 -7.10 -17.18
C TYR A 12 -1.04 -6.89 -18.69
N LYS A 13 -1.44 -7.92 -19.43
CA LYS A 13 -1.60 -7.93 -20.90
C LYS A 13 -0.39 -7.34 -21.67
N GLY A 14 0.83 -7.57 -21.18
CA GLY A 14 2.06 -7.06 -21.80
C GLY A 14 2.49 -5.67 -21.33
N HIS A 15 1.67 -4.99 -20.52
CA HIS A 15 2.04 -3.75 -19.85
C HIS A 15 2.67 -4.06 -18.50
N ILE A 16 3.74 -3.34 -18.16
CA ILE A 16 4.45 -3.49 -16.88
C ILE A 16 4.45 -2.14 -16.18
N LYS A 17 4.05 -2.13 -14.90
CA LYS A 17 4.13 -0.93 -14.06
C LYS A 17 4.56 -1.29 -12.65
N LYS A 18 5.52 -0.53 -12.14
CA LYS A 18 5.93 -0.58 -10.75
C LYS A 18 5.13 0.44 -9.95
N PHE A 19 4.38 -0.04 -8.97
CA PHE A 19 3.67 0.80 -8.01
C PHE A 19 4.50 0.92 -6.74
N LYS A 20 4.45 2.11 -6.15
CA LYS A 20 5.00 2.39 -4.85
C LYS A 20 3.96 3.16 -4.04
N VAL A 21 3.62 2.64 -2.87
CA VAL A 21 2.72 3.30 -1.92
C VAL A 21 3.43 3.37 -0.57
N GLU A 22 3.61 4.58 -0.07
CA GLU A 22 4.19 4.82 1.24
C GLU A 22 3.19 4.41 2.33
N ILE A 23 3.72 3.74 3.36
CA ILE A 23 2.98 3.41 4.57
C ILE A 23 3.20 4.57 5.55
N GLU A 24 2.12 5.15 6.07
CA GLU A 24 2.23 6.18 7.10
C GLU A 24 2.96 5.62 8.34
N GLN A 25 3.82 6.43 8.95
CA GLN A 25 4.69 5.98 10.03
C GLN A 25 4.23 6.54 11.36
N LEU A 26 4.19 5.68 12.38
CA LEU A 26 4.00 6.10 13.76
C LEU A 26 5.31 6.66 14.34
N PRO A 27 5.22 7.55 15.34
CA PRO A 27 6.39 7.91 16.14
C PRO A 27 6.98 6.66 16.83
N PRO A 28 8.27 6.67 17.19
CA PRO A 28 8.89 5.56 17.90
C PRO A 28 8.10 5.17 19.15
N PHE A 29 7.89 3.87 19.35
CA PHE A 29 7.18 3.35 20.51
C PHE A 29 7.86 3.79 21.81
N ASN A 30 7.05 4.26 22.76
CA ASN A 30 7.48 4.63 24.10
C ASN A 30 6.66 3.85 25.15
N GLU A 31 7.30 2.87 25.79
CA GLU A 31 6.69 1.99 26.79
C GLU A 31 6.12 2.73 28.01
N LYS A 32 6.56 3.96 28.30
CA LYS A 32 6.07 4.75 29.44
C LYS A 32 4.76 5.46 29.15
N THR A 33 4.44 5.70 27.88
CA THR A 33 3.32 6.56 27.47
C THR A 33 2.40 5.90 26.45
N MET A 34 2.73 4.70 25.96
CA MET A 34 1.99 4.03 24.89
C MET A 34 1.66 2.59 25.28
N ASP A 35 0.46 2.16 24.88
CA ASP A 35 0.06 0.76 24.95
C ASP A 35 0.62 0.00 23.75
N LYS A 36 1.36 -1.09 24.02
CA LYS A 36 2.02 -1.90 22.99
C LYS A 36 1.03 -2.53 22.01
N VAL A 37 -0.09 -3.07 22.50
CA VAL A 37 -1.09 -3.73 21.68
C VAL A 37 -1.74 -2.71 20.75
N LYS A 38 -2.13 -1.55 21.27
CA LYS A 38 -2.70 -0.47 20.46
C LYS A 38 -1.72 0.08 19.44
N TYR A 39 -0.45 0.19 19.79
CA TYR A 39 0.59 0.60 18.86
C TYR A 39 0.73 -0.40 17.69
N GLU A 40 0.82 -1.69 17.99
CA GLU A 40 0.92 -2.75 16.98
C GLU A 40 -0.35 -2.88 16.11
N GLU A 41 -1.54 -2.74 16.71
CA GLU A 41 -2.82 -2.66 15.98
C GLU A 41 -2.84 -1.48 15.00
N THR A 42 -2.30 -0.33 15.43
CA THR A 42 -2.24 0.88 14.60
C THR A 42 -1.23 0.71 13.45
N GLU A 43 -0.03 0.15 13.69
CA GLU A 43 0.92 -0.18 12.61
C GLU A 43 0.27 -1.08 11.56
N ARG A 44 -0.51 -2.08 12.00
CA ARG A 44 -1.23 -2.98 11.10
C ARG A 44 -2.31 -2.24 10.30
N ALA A 45 -3.08 -1.36 10.93
CA ALA A 45 -4.10 -0.58 10.25
C ALA A 45 -3.49 0.32 9.17
N LEU A 46 -2.37 1.00 9.47
CA LEU A 46 -1.66 1.84 8.49
C LEU A 46 -1.15 1.02 7.30
N TYR A 47 -0.66 -0.20 7.54
CA TYR A 47 -0.27 -1.12 6.47
C TYR A 47 -1.47 -1.50 5.59
N LEU A 48 -2.62 -1.85 6.17
CA LEU A 48 -3.82 -2.23 5.43
C LEU A 48 -4.35 -1.06 4.57
N ILE A 49 -4.31 0.16 5.10
CA ILE A 49 -4.68 1.37 4.33
C ILE A 49 -3.75 1.55 3.13
N ALA A 50 -2.44 1.32 3.29
CA ALA A 50 -1.50 1.38 2.18
C ALA A 50 -1.75 0.26 1.15
N GLU A 51 -2.14 -0.93 1.59
CA GLU A 51 -2.53 -2.02 0.67
C GLU A 51 -3.78 -1.68 -0.13
N GLU A 52 -4.81 -1.11 0.50
CA GLU A 52 -6.02 -0.67 -0.18
C GLU A 52 -5.72 0.41 -1.22
N LYS A 53 -4.90 1.41 -0.86
CA LYS A 53 -4.42 2.45 -1.81
C LYS A 53 -3.69 1.82 -2.99
N PHE A 54 -2.86 0.81 -2.76
CA PHE A 54 -2.16 0.09 -3.82
C PHE A 54 -3.14 -0.65 -4.75
N GLU A 55 -4.11 -1.39 -4.21
CA GLU A 55 -5.08 -2.12 -5.04
C GLU A 55 -5.95 -1.17 -5.86
N ASN A 56 -6.35 -0.02 -5.30
CA ASN A 56 -7.08 1.01 -6.04
C ASN A 56 -6.26 1.55 -7.21
N GLN A 57 -5.00 1.94 -6.99
CA GLN A 57 -4.11 2.42 -8.06
C GLN A 57 -3.88 1.36 -9.16
N LYS A 58 -3.73 0.10 -8.75
CA LYS A 58 -3.58 -1.03 -9.67
C LYS A 58 -4.86 -1.23 -10.49
N PHE A 59 -6.03 -1.18 -9.86
CA PHE A 59 -7.31 -1.35 -10.54
C PHE A 59 -7.58 -0.23 -11.55
N GLU A 60 -7.35 1.02 -11.17
CA GLU A 60 -7.48 2.17 -12.07
C GLU A 60 -6.56 2.03 -13.30
N TRP A 61 -5.33 1.57 -13.10
CA TRP A 61 -4.38 1.34 -14.17
C TRP A 61 -4.78 0.17 -15.09
N ILE A 62 -5.28 -0.93 -14.52
CA ILE A 62 -5.81 -2.05 -15.32
C ILE A 62 -7.01 -1.56 -16.15
N PHE A 63 -7.91 -0.80 -15.54
CA PHE A 63 -9.08 -0.26 -16.22
C PHE A 63 -8.69 0.68 -17.37
N SER A 64 -7.65 1.51 -17.21
CA SER A 64 -7.17 2.36 -18.31
C SER A 64 -6.65 1.54 -19.48
N ILE A 65 -5.92 0.45 -19.23
CA ILE A 65 -5.45 -0.48 -20.27
C ILE A 65 -6.63 -1.14 -20.99
N GLU A 66 -7.62 -1.65 -20.24
CA GLU A 66 -8.80 -2.28 -20.85
C GLU A 66 -9.56 -1.30 -21.75
N LYS A 67 -9.68 -0.03 -21.32
CA LYS A 67 -10.31 1.01 -22.13
C LYS A 67 -9.52 1.32 -23.41
N GLU A 68 -8.19 1.36 -23.34
CA GLU A 68 -7.32 1.56 -24.52
C GLU A 68 -7.46 0.42 -25.53
N LEU A 69 -7.59 -0.82 -25.08
CA LEU A 69 -7.70 -2.01 -25.95
C LEU A 69 -9.07 -2.18 -26.63
N GLN A 70 -10.11 -1.50 -26.14
CA GLN A 70 -11.47 -1.55 -26.70
C GLN A 70 -11.73 -0.44 -27.74
N GLN A 71 -10.80 0.50 -27.91
CA GLN A 71 -10.82 1.55 -28.93
C GLN A 71 -10.14 1.07 -30.21
#